data_AF-A0A8S4NSV9-F1
#
_entry.id   AF-A0A8S4NSV9-F1
#
_cell.length_a   1.000
_cell.length_b   1.000
_cell.length_c   1.000
_cell.angle_alpha   90.00
_cell.angle_beta   90.00
_cell.angle_gamma   90.00
#
_symmetry.space_group_name_H-M   'P 1'
#
loop_
_entity.id
_entity.type
_entity.pdbx_description
1 polymer ?
#
loop_
_entity_poly.entity_id
_entity_poly.type
_entity_poly.pdbx_seq_one_letter_code
_entity_poly.pdbx_strand_id
1 'polypeptide(L)'
;QGTDSTDNYLNKCMLLIPEYSKKTPSPEPGLECSTFIGNSCCKKGVTLPFMTDHIWQNITDYPHCPQKAALGPWIELATHDLPVTHRFKNIPICASVCDKWYKACQDEYTCTDNWYIGFNMTSGINRCHEGTQCLKYPEHFPTSKSFCEKIWDYSFK
;
A
#
# COMPACT_ATOMS: atom_id res chain seq x y z
N GLN A 1 -24.77 -22.93 7.38
CA GLN A 1 -24.73 -21.63 6.69
C GLN A 1 -24.25 -20.63 7.74
N GLY A 2 -22.97 -20.25 7.69
CA GLY A 2 -22.39 -19.32 8.67
C GLY A 2 -22.92 -17.92 8.40
N THR A 3 -23.39 -17.23 9.43
CA THR A 3 -23.86 -15.84 9.34
C THR A 3 -22.68 -14.94 9.00
N ASP A 4 -22.54 -14.61 7.74
CA ASP A 4 -21.58 -13.63 7.25
C ASP A 4 -22.04 -12.22 7.66
N SER A 5 -21.72 -11.84 8.89
CA SER A 5 -21.98 -10.49 9.42
C SER A 5 -20.87 -9.55 8.98
N THR A 6 -21.22 -8.31 8.62
CA THR A 6 -20.27 -7.23 8.34
C THR A 6 -19.25 -7.02 9.46
N ASP A 7 -19.60 -7.38 10.70
CA ASP A 7 -18.72 -7.29 11.87
C ASP A 7 -17.48 -8.16 11.74
N ASN A 8 -17.54 -9.24 10.95
CA ASN A 8 -16.40 -10.11 10.68
C ASN A 8 -15.27 -9.42 9.92
N TYR A 9 -15.53 -8.26 9.32
CA TYR A 9 -14.56 -7.52 8.49
C TYR A 9 -14.09 -6.21 9.13
N LEU A 10 -14.62 -5.86 10.30
CA LEU A 10 -14.28 -4.65 11.02
C LEU A 10 -13.14 -4.89 12.02
N ASN A 11 -12.32 -3.86 12.27
CA ASN A 11 -11.26 -3.88 13.29
C ASN A 11 -10.29 -5.06 13.16
N LYS A 12 -9.87 -5.36 11.93
CA LYS A 12 -8.87 -6.38 11.65
C LYS A 12 -7.61 -5.78 11.07
N CYS A 13 -6.49 -6.40 11.41
CA CYS A 13 -5.22 -6.15 10.75
C CYS A 13 -4.96 -7.27 9.73
N MET A 14 -4.41 -6.89 8.59
CA MET A 14 -3.82 -7.85 7.67
C MET A 14 -2.57 -8.48 8.30
N LEU A 15 -2.29 -9.74 7.96
CA LEU A 15 -1.07 -10.41 8.41
C LEU A 15 0.11 -9.97 7.53
N LEU A 16 0.92 -9.07 8.08
CA LEU A 16 2.17 -8.59 7.50
C LEU A 16 3.38 -9.08 8.32
N ILE A 17 4.54 -8.49 8.06
CA ILE A 17 5.78 -8.72 8.80
C ILE A 17 5.53 -8.43 10.30
N PRO A 18 5.68 -9.41 11.21
CA PRO A 18 5.36 -9.26 12.62
C PRO A 18 6.18 -8.20 13.35
N GLU A 19 7.36 -7.85 12.84
CA GLU A 19 8.22 -6.80 13.39
C GLU A 19 7.55 -5.42 13.34
N TYR A 20 6.83 -5.13 12.24
CA TYR A 20 6.26 -3.80 11.97
C TYR A 20 4.74 -3.74 12.12
N SER A 21 4.07 -4.89 12.24
CA SER A 21 2.61 -4.99 12.28
C SER A 21 2.07 -5.69 13.53
N LYS A 22 0.80 -5.41 13.85
CA LYS A 22 0.03 -6.01 14.94
C LYS A 22 -1.00 -6.98 14.39
N LYS A 23 -1.36 -7.98 15.18
CA LYS A 23 -2.42 -8.95 14.82
C LYS A 23 -3.83 -8.35 14.91
N THR A 24 -4.01 -7.37 15.80
CA THR A 24 -5.28 -6.68 16.04
C THR A 24 -5.04 -5.19 16.21
N PRO A 25 -6.00 -4.32 15.83
CA PRO A 25 -5.86 -2.89 16.03
C PRO A 25 -5.76 -2.55 17.52
N SER A 26 -4.88 -1.62 17.85
CA SER A 26 -4.72 -1.12 19.22
C SER A 26 -4.06 0.27 19.21
N PRO A 27 -4.14 1.05 20.31
CA PRO A 27 -3.35 2.26 20.45
C PRO A 27 -1.84 1.99 20.31
N GLU A 28 -1.11 2.91 19.69
CA GLU A 28 0.34 2.87 19.52
C GLU A 28 0.97 4.24 19.85
N PRO A 29 1.34 4.49 21.11
CA PRO A 29 2.04 5.71 21.49
C PRO A 29 3.39 5.84 20.78
N GLY A 30 3.62 6.99 20.14
CA GLY A 30 4.85 7.25 19.39
C GLY A 30 4.83 6.72 17.94
N LEU A 31 3.66 6.31 17.43
CA LEU A 31 3.48 6.06 16.00
C LEU A 31 3.68 7.36 15.20
N GLU A 32 4.43 7.26 14.11
CA GLU A 32 4.77 8.37 13.22
C GLU A 32 3.53 8.92 12.50
N CYS A 33 2.56 8.04 12.20
CA CYS A 33 1.26 8.40 11.62
C CYS A 33 0.29 8.89 12.71
N SER A 34 0.41 10.17 13.09
CA SER A 34 -0.31 10.79 14.23
C SER A 34 -1.82 10.55 14.25
N THR A 35 -2.46 10.53 13.08
CA THR A 35 -3.90 10.27 12.92
C THR A 35 -4.33 8.89 13.48
N PHE A 36 -3.41 7.91 13.55
CA PHE A 36 -3.73 6.52 13.92
C PHE A 36 -3.22 6.10 15.30
N ILE A 37 -2.64 7.01 16.08
CA ILE A 37 -2.11 6.71 17.42
C ILE A 37 -3.16 6.03 18.32
N GLY A 38 -4.42 6.43 18.23
CA GLY A 38 -5.50 5.90 19.06
C GLY A 38 -5.95 4.48 18.68
N ASN A 39 -5.75 4.04 17.43
CA ASN A 39 -6.13 2.72 16.95
C ASN A 39 -5.46 2.41 15.60
N SER A 40 -4.38 1.61 15.61
CA SER A 40 -3.60 1.27 14.41
C SER A 40 -3.30 -0.22 14.32
N CYS A 41 -2.93 -0.67 13.12
CA CYS A 41 -2.34 -1.99 12.89
C CYS A 41 -0.81 -1.99 12.82
N CYS A 42 -0.19 -0.81 12.85
CA CYS A 42 1.26 -0.63 12.78
C CYS A 42 1.87 -0.48 14.17
N LYS A 43 3.12 -0.91 14.31
CA LYS A 43 3.96 -0.57 15.46
C LYS A 43 4.76 0.69 15.15
N LYS A 44 5.22 1.39 16.20
CA LYS A 44 6.19 2.49 16.03
C LYS A 44 7.46 2.00 15.32
N GLY A 45 8.11 2.87 14.55
CA GLY A 45 9.29 2.54 13.76
C GLY A 45 8.99 1.89 12.41
N VAL A 46 7.70 1.72 12.04
CA VAL A 46 7.30 1.13 10.76
C VAL A 46 7.81 1.94 9.55
N THR A 47 7.95 3.25 9.71
CA THR A 47 8.44 4.13 8.64
C THR A 47 9.96 4.20 8.56
N LEU A 48 10.68 3.67 9.57
CA LEU A 48 12.13 3.82 9.67
C LEU A 48 12.86 3.23 8.46
N PRO A 49 12.59 1.98 8.01
CA PRO A 49 13.30 1.40 6.86
C PRO A 49 13.12 2.19 5.56
N PHE A 50 11.98 2.86 5.39
CA PHE A 50 11.77 3.73 4.24
C PHE A 50 12.54 5.04 4.35
N MET A 51 12.56 5.64 5.55
CA MET A 51 13.27 6.90 5.77
C MET A 51 14.79 6.73 5.66
N THR A 52 15.32 5.55 6.02
CA THR A 52 16.76 5.28 6.03
C THR A 52 17.25 4.67 4.72
N ASP A 53 16.53 3.69 4.18
CA ASP A 53 17.03 2.81 3.12
C ASP A 53 16.27 2.97 1.79
N HIS A 54 15.26 3.86 1.75
CA HIS A 54 14.38 4.06 0.59
C HIS A 54 13.72 2.76 0.08
N ILE A 55 13.52 1.79 0.98
CA ILE A 55 12.87 0.52 0.66
C ILE A 55 11.35 0.71 0.76
N TRP A 56 10.72 0.91 -0.39
CA TRP A 56 9.27 1.13 -0.54
C TRP A 56 8.40 -0.06 -0.12
N GLN A 57 8.97 -1.26 0.01
CA GLN A 57 8.22 -2.47 0.37
C GLN A 57 7.67 -2.44 1.82
N ASN A 58 8.24 -1.60 2.69
CA ASN A 58 7.89 -1.55 4.11
C ASN A 58 6.93 -0.42 4.49
N ILE A 59 6.79 0.61 3.64
CA ILE A 59 5.74 1.61 3.81
C ILE A 59 4.64 1.33 2.81
N THR A 60 3.59 0.73 3.33
CA THR A 60 2.27 1.00 2.81
C THR A 60 1.56 1.83 3.86
N ASP A 61 1.54 3.14 3.62
CA ASP A 61 0.88 4.11 4.48
C ASP A 61 -0.64 3.87 4.31
N TYR A 62 -1.25 3.20 5.28
CA TYR A 62 -2.68 2.86 5.23
C TYR A 62 -3.46 3.85 6.09
N PRO A 63 -4.05 4.90 5.47
CA PRO A 63 -4.88 5.81 6.20
C PRO A 63 -6.13 5.11 6.74
N HIS A 64 -6.17 4.86 8.06
CA HIS A 64 -7.37 4.40 8.75
C HIS A 64 -8.33 5.59 8.97
N CYS A 65 -9.38 5.70 8.16
CA CYS A 65 -10.44 6.68 8.45
C CYS A 65 -10.97 6.45 9.88
N PRO A 66 -11.01 7.49 10.76
CA PRO A 66 -11.39 7.35 12.17
C PRO A 66 -12.87 7.00 12.40
N GLN A 67 -13.61 6.63 11.35
CA GLN A 67 -15.00 6.20 11.46
C GLN A 67 -15.31 4.80 10.91
N LYS A 68 -14.40 4.10 10.20
CA LYS A 68 -14.57 2.67 9.87
C LYS A 68 -13.22 2.02 9.58
N ALA A 69 -12.75 1.15 10.48
CA ALA A 69 -11.68 0.20 10.16
C ALA A 69 -12.27 -0.92 9.29
N ALA A 70 -12.47 -0.66 8.00
CA ALA A 70 -13.12 -1.60 7.10
C ALA A 70 -12.28 -1.89 5.87
N LEU A 71 -10.94 -2.01 5.99
CA LEU A 71 -10.15 -2.57 4.89
C LEU A 71 -10.27 -4.10 4.80
N GLY A 72 -10.84 -4.74 5.83
CA GLY A 72 -11.05 -6.18 5.91
C GLY A 72 -11.70 -6.83 4.68
N PRO A 73 -12.74 -6.25 4.06
CA PRO A 73 -13.36 -6.81 2.85
C PRO A 73 -12.43 -6.82 1.61
N TRP A 74 -11.35 -6.04 1.63
CA TRP A 74 -10.41 -5.88 0.52
C TRP A 74 -9.08 -6.59 0.76
N ILE A 75 -9.00 -7.43 1.80
CA ILE A 75 -7.81 -8.24 2.09
C ILE A 75 -7.88 -9.55 1.29
N GLU A 76 -6.87 -9.81 0.47
CA GLU A 76 -6.69 -11.04 -0.29
C GLU A 76 -5.31 -11.65 0.00
N LEU A 77 -5.08 -12.91 -0.39
CA LEU A 77 -3.77 -13.55 -0.27
C LEU A 77 -2.75 -12.90 -1.24
N ALA A 78 -1.56 -12.61 -0.74
CA ALA A 78 -0.45 -12.15 -1.59
C ALA A 78 0.16 -13.34 -2.34
N THR A 79 0.49 -13.13 -3.61
CA THR A 79 1.00 -14.19 -4.50
C THR A 79 2.49 -14.04 -4.83
N HIS A 80 3.10 -12.87 -4.55
CA HIS A 80 4.45 -12.52 -5.00
C HIS A 80 5.41 -12.07 -3.88
N ASP A 81 4.97 -11.97 -2.61
CA ASP A 81 5.71 -11.27 -1.55
C ASP A 81 6.05 -12.13 -0.32
N LEU A 82 6.71 -13.27 -0.43
CA LEU A 82 7.16 -13.95 0.79
C LEU A 82 8.10 -13.03 1.60
N PRO A 83 7.88 -12.79 2.91
CA PRO A 83 6.99 -13.51 3.84
C PRO A 83 5.59 -12.89 4.07
N VAL A 84 5.24 -11.80 3.40
CA VAL A 84 3.90 -11.21 3.42
C VAL A 84 2.87 -12.17 2.82
N THR A 85 1.81 -12.44 3.57
CA THR A 85 0.79 -13.43 3.18
C THR A 85 -0.49 -12.81 2.66
N HIS A 86 -0.70 -11.51 2.91
CA HIS A 86 -1.92 -10.80 2.53
C HIS A 86 -1.59 -9.48 1.83
N ARG A 87 -2.43 -9.07 0.89
CA ARG A 87 -2.39 -7.77 0.20
C ARG A 87 -3.76 -7.13 0.20
N PHE A 88 -3.82 -5.85 -0.14
CA PHE A 88 -5.07 -5.21 -0.48
C PHE A 88 -5.39 -5.34 -1.97
N LYS A 89 -6.69 -5.48 -2.26
CA LYS A 89 -7.24 -5.50 -3.62
C LYS A 89 -8.53 -4.69 -3.69
N ASN A 90 -8.62 -3.80 -4.68
CA ASN A 90 -9.81 -2.99 -4.98
C ASN A 90 -10.32 -2.11 -3.81
N ILE A 91 -9.42 -1.56 -2.98
CA ILE A 91 -9.82 -0.55 -1.99
C ILE A 91 -10.44 0.65 -2.74
N PRO A 92 -11.66 1.08 -2.38
CA PRO A 92 -12.32 2.21 -3.03
C PRO A 92 -11.63 3.51 -2.60
N ILE A 93 -10.63 3.93 -3.36
CA ILE A 93 -9.93 5.19 -3.08
C ILE A 93 -10.82 6.35 -3.51
N CYS A 94 -10.93 7.38 -2.69
CA CYS A 94 -11.66 8.58 -3.08
C CYS A 94 -11.02 9.19 -4.33
N ALA A 95 -11.80 9.46 -5.37
CA ALA A 95 -11.31 10.04 -6.62
C ALA A 95 -10.46 11.31 -6.39
N SER A 96 -10.88 12.17 -5.45
CA SER A 96 -10.16 13.39 -5.09
C SER A 96 -8.78 13.16 -4.47
N VAL A 97 -8.56 12.03 -3.79
CA VAL A 97 -7.24 11.63 -3.27
C VAL A 97 -6.37 11.14 -4.41
N CYS A 98 -6.93 10.28 -5.26
CA CYS A 98 -6.26 9.75 -6.44
C CYS A 98 -5.81 10.86 -7.41
N ASP A 99 -6.69 11.81 -7.72
CA ASP A 99 -6.41 12.92 -8.62
C ASP A 99 -5.31 13.84 -8.07
N LYS A 100 -5.34 14.13 -6.76
CA LYS A 100 -4.32 14.96 -6.10
C LYS A 100 -2.96 14.28 -6.11
N TRP A 101 -2.92 12.97 -5.81
CA TRP A 101 -1.68 12.21 -5.81
C TRP A 101 -1.08 12.15 -7.22
N TYR A 102 -1.88 11.77 -8.22
CA TYR A 102 -1.41 11.73 -9.62
C TYR A 102 -0.88 13.10 -10.06
N LYS A 103 -1.65 14.18 -9.83
CA LYS A 103 -1.26 15.55 -10.23
C LYS A 103 0.07 15.99 -9.60
N ALA A 104 0.34 15.60 -8.35
CA ALA A 104 1.59 15.94 -7.69
C ALA A 104 2.81 15.24 -8.32
N CYS A 105 2.62 14.10 -9.01
CA CYS A 105 3.68 13.29 -9.57
C CYS A 105 3.77 13.30 -11.11
N GLN A 106 2.99 14.11 -11.82
CA GLN A 106 2.94 14.08 -13.30
C GLN A 106 4.29 14.36 -13.99
N ASP A 107 5.16 15.13 -13.34
CA ASP A 107 6.49 15.44 -13.88
C ASP A 107 7.59 14.47 -13.41
N GLU A 108 7.25 13.51 -12.55
CA GLU A 108 8.15 12.46 -12.09
C GLU A 108 8.28 11.35 -13.13
N TYR A 109 9.32 10.51 -12.97
CA TYR A 109 9.67 9.46 -13.92
C TYR A 109 9.54 8.06 -13.31
N THR A 110 9.12 7.12 -14.14
CA THR A 110 9.10 5.67 -13.85
C THR A 110 9.47 4.92 -15.13
N CYS A 111 9.81 3.64 -15.01
CA CYS A 111 10.09 2.75 -16.14
C CYS A 111 9.05 1.64 -16.28
N THR A 112 8.04 1.62 -15.40
CA THR A 112 6.97 0.62 -15.37
C THR A 112 5.68 1.23 -14.85
N ASP A 113 4.55 0.69 -15.29
CA ASP A 113 3.21 1.06 -14.82
C ASP A 113 2.73 0.20 -13.63
N ASN A 114 3.57 -0.70 -13.12
CA ASN A 114 3.25 -1.54 -11.97
C ASN A 114 4.48 -1.71 -11.08
N TRP A 115 4.50 -1.07 -9.91
CA TRP A 115 5.62 -1.12 -8.96
C TRP A 115 5.63 -2.39 -8.12
N TYR A 116 4.51 -3.12 -8.09
CA TYR A 116 4.38 -4.36 -7.35
C TYR A 116 5.15 -5.51 -8.01
N ILE A 117 5.08 -5.62 -9.34
CA ILE A 117 5.68 -6.73 -10.11
C ILE A 117 6.58 -6.31 -11.27
N GLY A 118 6.61 -5.02 -11.62
CA GLY A 118 7.26 -4.54 -12.85
C GLY A 118 8.73 -4.15 -12.71
N PHE A 119 9.34 -4.32 -11.54
CA PHE A 119 10.77 -4.07 -11.33
C PHE A 119 11.59 -5.36 -11.36
N ASN A 120 12.83 -5.24 -11.81
CA ASN A 120 13.85 -6.25 -11.63
C ASN A 120 14.36 -6.23 -10.17
N MET A 121 14.20 -7.37 -9.48
CA MET A 121 14.60 -7.55 -8.08
C MET A 121 15.86 -8.42 -7.91
N THR A 122 16.56 -8.82 -8.98
CA THR A 122 17.72 -9.74 -8.91
C THR A 122 18.85 -9.22 -8.01
N SER A 123 19.00 -7.90 -7.89
CA SER A 123 20.01 -7.27 -7.03
C SER A 123 19.57 -7.05 -5.58
N GLY A 124 18.36 -7.47 -5.18
CA GLY A 124 17.78 -7.19 -3.85
C GLY A 124 17.29 -5.75 -3.66
N ILE A 125 17.40 -4.92 -4.69
CA ILE A 125 16.81 -3.58 -4.78
C ILE A 125 16.05 -3.46 -6.09
N ASN A 126 14.97 -2.68 -6.10
CA ASN A 126 14.12 -2.48 -7.26
C ASN A 126 14.86 -1.69 -8.36
N ARG A 127 15.02 -2.31 -9.52
CA ARG A 127 15.64 -1.68 -10.70
C ARG A 127 14.75 -1.81 -11.92
N CYS A 128 14.89 -0.86 -12.83
CA CYS A 128 14.30 -0.97 -14.15
C CYS A 128 14.90 -2.18 -14.90
N HIS A 129 14.11 -2.82 -15.75
CA HIS A 129 14.61 -3.88 -16.63
C HIS A 129 15.58 -3.30 -17.66
N GLU A 130 16.56 -4.10 -18.09
CA GLU A 130 17.50 -3.68 -19.14
C GLU A 130 16.74 -3.31 -20.42
N GLY A 131 17.11 -2.19 -21.03
CA GLY A 131 16.47 -1.67 -22.24
C GLY A 131 15.15 -0.91 -22.00
N THR A 132 14.66 -0.80 -20.76
CA THR A 132 13.52 0.09 -20.45
C THR A 132 13.97 1.53 -20.28
N GLN A 133 13.17 2.47 -20.78
CA GLN A 133 13.40 3.90 -20.64
C GLN A 133 12.60 4.45 -19.46
N CYS A 134 13.20 5.34 -18.67
CA CYS A 134 12.45 6.13 -17.70
C CYS A 134 11.67 7.22 -18.44
N LEU A 135 10.35 7.16 -18.34
CA LEU A 135 9.42 8.12 -18.94
C LEU A 135 8.62 8.83 -17.85
N LYS A 136 8.04 9.98 -18.19
CA LYS A 136 7.18 10.71 -17.26
C LYS A 136 5.95 9.87 -16.92
N TYR A 137 5.38 10.09 -15.74
CA TYR A 137 4.20 9.36 -15.28
C TYR A 137 3.04 9.33 -16.30
N PRO A 138 2.69 10.41 -17.01
CA PRO A 138 1.64 10.37 -18.04
C PRO A 138 1.85 9.35 -19.16
N GLU A 139 3.09 8.98 -19.47
CA GLU A 139 3.40 7.97 -20.50
C GLU A 139 3.05 6.55 -20.03
N HIS A 140 3.24 6.26 -18.74
CA HIS A 140 2.87 4.97 -18.13
C HIS A 140 1.43 4.95 -17.58
N PHE A 141 0.94 6.12 -17.17
CA PHE A 141 -0.33 6.33 -16.51
C PHE A 141 -1.07 7.50 -17.16
N PRO A 142 -1.82 7.26 -18.25
CA PRO A 142 -2.48 8.34 -19.00
C PRO A 142 -3.55 9.11 -18.20
N THR A 143 -4.04 8.52 -17.10
CA THR A 143 -5.08 9.10 -16.23
C THR A 143 -4.77 8.85 -14.76
N SER A 144 -5.33 9.67 -13.87
CA SER A 144 -5.27 9.43 -12.41
C SER A 144 -5.83 8.07 -12.04
N LYS A 145 -6.95 7.66 -12.64
CA LYS A 145 -7.52 6.32 -12.47
C LYS A 145 -6.50 5.22 -12.80
N SER A 146 -5.88 5.29 -13.98
CA SER A 146 -4.88 4.30 -14.38
C SER A 146 -3.67 4.28 -13.45
N PHE A 147 -3.29 5.44 -12.91
CA PHE A 147 -2.22 5.54 -11.92
C PHE A 147 -2.58 4.81 -10.62
N CYS A 148 -3.68 5.19 -9.97
CA CYS A 148 -4.05 4.61 -8.67
C CYS A 148 -4.41 3.13 -8.75
N GLU A 149 -5.06 2.70 -9.84
CA GLU A 149 -5.37 1.29 -10.05
C GLU A 149 -4.10 0.48 -10.32
N LYS A 150 -3.18 0.92 -11.19
CA LYS A 150 -2.10 0.04 -11.64
C LYS A 150 -0.82 0.07 -10.80
N ILE A 151 -0.46 1.23 -10.23
CA ILE A 151 0.86 1.40 -9.62
C ILE A 151 1.15 0.37 -8.51
N TRP A 152 0.13 -0.04 -7.76
CA TRP A 152 0.19 -1.08 -6.72
C TRP A 152 -0.64 -2.33 -7.08
N ASP A 153 -0.69 -2.72 -8.36
CA ASP A 153 -1.38 -3.91 -8.86
C ASP A 153 -2.85 -4.04 -8.41
N TYR A 154 -3.62 -2.97 -8.59
CA TYR A 154 -5.04 -2.90 -8.22
C TYR A 154 -5.28 -3.08 -6.72
N SER A 155 -4.35 -2.62 -5.88
CA SER A 155 -4.67 -2.39 -4.48
C SER A 155 -5.78 -1.35 -4.31
N PHE A 156 -5.89 -0.38 -5.23
CA PHE A 156 -6.96 0.61 -5.25
C PHE A 156 -7.85 0.50 -6.48
N LYS A 157 -9.09 0.99 -6.37
CA LYS A 157 -10.09 1.09 -7.44
C LYS A 157 -11.00 2.31 -7.25
#